data_AF-A0A950X2R8-F1
#
_entry.id   AF-A0A950X2R8-F1
#
_cell.length_a   1.000
_cell.length_b   1.000
_cell.length_c   1.000
_cell.angle_alpha   90.00
_cell.angle_beta   90.00
_cell.angle_gamma   90.00
#
_symmetry.space_group_name_H-M   'P 1'
#
loop_
_entity.id
_entity.type
_entity.pdbx_description
1 polymer ?
#
loop_
_entity_poly.entity_id
_entity_poly.type
_entity_poly.pdbx_seq_one_letter_code
_entity_poly.pdbx_strand_id
1 'polypeptide(L)' 'MVLRLAGVRDHRAIGLALGCASIGVGTARAFEIDSTAGAFASIGMSLTAIWAGFVLPWVLRVI' A
#
# COMPACT_ATOMS: atom_id res chain seq x y z
N MET A 1 -11.55 -6.84 -3.73
CA MET A 1 -10.91 -6.73 -5.07
C MET A 1 -11.64 -5.67 -5.93
N VAL A 2 -11.77 -4.43 -5.41
CA VAL A 2 -12.49 -3.34 -6.07
C VAL A 2 -11.73 -2.83 -7.31
N LEU A 3 -10.39 -2.94 -7.34
CA LEU A 3 -9.56 -2.50 -8.47
C LEU A 3 -9.73 -3.36 -9.74
N ARG A 4 -9.98 -4.68 -9.60
CA ARG A 4 -10.35 -5.51 -10.77
C ARG A 4 -11.76 -5.20 -11.27
N LEU A 5 -12.68 -4.82 -10.37
CA LEU A 5 -14.01 -4.32 -10.73
C LEU A 5 -13.93 -2.95 -11.44
N ALA A 6 -12.94 -2.12 -11.09
CA ALA A 6 -12.63 -0.86 -11.75
C ALA A 6 -11.87 -1.02 -13.10
N GLY A 7 -11.67 -2.24 -13.59
CA GLY A 7 -11.03 -2.50 -14.89
C GLY A 7 -9.50 -2.39 -14.89
N VAL A 8 -8.86 -2.20 -13.73
CA VAL A 8 -7.40 -2.17 -13.62
C VAL A 8 -6.88 -3.60 -13.78
N ARG A 9 -6.23 -3.88 -14.91
CA ARG A 9 -5.59 -5.19 -15.20
C ARG A 9 -4.12 -5.24 -14.82
N ASP A 10 -3.51 -4.09 -14.52
CA ASP A 10 -2.09 -4.01 -14.19
C ASP A 10 -1.84 -4.39 -12.72
N HIS A 11 -1.12 -5.49 -12.53
CA HIS A 11 -0.77 -6.04 -11.22
C HIS A 11 0.08 -5.07 -10.39
N ARG A 12 0.83 -4.17 -11.04
CA ARG A 12 1.66 -3.14 -10.37
C ARG A 12 0.78 -2.09 -9.71
N ALA A 13 -0.20 -1.56 -10.45
CA ALA A 13 -1.14 -0.56 -9.95
C ALA A 13 -2.02 -1.15 -8.83
N ILE A 14 -2.43 -2.42 -8.97
CA ILE A 14 -3.18 -3.14 -7.93
C ILE A 14 -2.34 -3.28 -6.67
N GLY A 15 -1.08 -3.69 -6.82
CA GLY A 15 -0.12 -3.81 -5.73
C GLY A 15 0.04 -2.50 -4.96
N LEU A 16 0.39 -1.43 -5.69
CA LEU A 16 0.64 -0.12 -5.10
C LEU A 16 -0.59 0.43 -4.35
N ALA A 17 -1.78 0.30 -4.95
CA ALA A 17 -3.03 0.72 -4.31
C ALA A 17 -3.39 -0.13 -3.07
N LEU A 18 -3.16 -1.45 -3.11
CA LEU A 18 -3.31 -2.32 -1.93
C LEU A 18 -2.34 -1.92 -0.82
N GLY A 19 -1.08 -1.64 -1.17
CA GLY A 19 -0.04 -1.22 -0.23
C GLY A 19 -0.34 0.12 0.45
N CYS A 20 -0.89 1.09 -0.28
CA CYS A 20 -1.29 2.39 0.28
C CYS A 20 -2.59 2.32 1.09
N ALA A 21 -3.56 1.48 0.69
CA ALA A 21 -4.88 1.43 1.30
C ALA A 21 -4.98 0.45 2.49
N SER A 22 -3.95 -0.35 2.76
CA SER A 22 -3.98 -1.39 3.80
C SER A 22 -2.85 -1.25 4.81
N ILE A 23 -3.15 -1.61 6.06
CA ILE A 23 -2.14 -1.98 7.05
C ILE A 23 -1.63 -3.38 6.67
N GLY A 24 -0.29 -3.58 6.67
CA GLY A 24 0.55 -4.73 6.30
C GLY A 24 -0.05 -6.06 5.80
N VAL A 25 -1.18 -6.48 6.36
CA VAL A 25 -2.02 -7.61 5.93
C VAL A 25 -2.40 -7.54 4.45
N GLY A 26 -2.72 -6.36 3.89
CA GLY A 26 -3.06 -6.26 2.47
C GLY A 26 -1.85 -6.40 1.54
N THR A 27 -0.65 -6.04 2.00
CA THR A 27 0.62 -6.30 1.30
C THR A 27 0.93 -7.80 1.27
N ALA A 28 0.71 -8.52 2.37
CA ALA A 28 0.87 -9.98 2.42
C ALA A 28 -0.10 -10.68 1.45
N ARG A 29 -1.35 -10.23 1.40
CA ARG A 29 -2.35 -10.72 0.45
C ARG A 29 -2.04 -10.39 -1.02
N ALA A 30 -1.34 -9.28 -1.28
CA ALA A 30 -0.88 -8.95 -2.62
C ALA A 30 0.20 -9.92 -3.11
N PHE A 31 1.10 -10.35 -2.22
CA PHE A 31 2.09 -11.40 -2.50
C PHE A 31 1.47 -12.77 -2.77
N GLU A 32 0.35 -13.10 -2.12
CA GLU A 32 -0.41 -14.34 -2.41
C GLU A 32 -1.06 -14.33 -3.80
N ILE A 33 -1.40 -13.15 -4.33
CA ILE A 33 -2.05 -13.00 -5.64
C ILE A 33 -1.02 -12.96 -6.77
N ASP A 34 0.04 -12.17 -6.63
CA ASP A 34 1.11 -12.03 -7.62
C ASP A 34 2.37 -11.44 -6.98
N SER A 35 3.55 -11.98 -7.33
CA SER A 35 4.82 -11.52 -6.77
C SER A 35 5.16 -10.07 -7.15
N THR A 36 4.75 -9.62 -8.33
CA THR A 36 4.93 -8.24 -8.80
C THR A 36 3.99 -7.30 -8.06
N ALA A 37 2.73 -7.71 -7.85
CA ALA A 37 1.78 -6.94 -7.05
C ALA A 37 2.26 -6.80 -5.60
N GLY A 38 2.80 -7.87 -5.00
CA GLY A 38 3.40 -7.84 -3.67
C GLY A 38 4.57 -6.86 -3.56
N ALA A 39 5.47 -6.84 -4.55
CA ALA A 39 6.61 -5.92 -4.59
C ALA A 39 6.17 -4.44 -4.69
N PHE A 40 5.16 -4.12 -5.51
CA PHE A 40 4.63 -2.76 -5.59
C PHE A 40 3.82 -2.37 -4.34
N ALA A 41 3.16 -3.33 -3.69
CA ALA A 41 2.47 -3.11 -2.43
C ALA A 41 3.44 -2.79 -1.28
N SER A 42 4.59 -3.47 -1.20
CA SER A 42 5.59 -3.18 -0.18
C SER A 42 6.23 -1.80 -0.35
N ILE A 43 6.41 -1.34 -1.59
CA ILE A 43 6.85 0.03 -1.89
C ILE A 43 5.81 1.05 -1.44
N GLY A 44 4.53 0.87 -1.80
CA GLY A 44 3.44 1.76 -1.37
C GLY A 44 3.29 1.84 0.15
N MET A 45 3.41 0.71 0.82
CA MET A 45 3.39 0.62 2.29
C MET A 45 4.57 1.37 2.92
N SER A 46 5.78 1.16 2.41
CA SER A 46 7.00 1.81 2.93
C SER A 46 6.94 3.32 2.75
N LEU A 47 6.44 3.79 1.60
CA LEU A 47 6.26 5.22 1.34
C LEU A 47 5.26 5.84 2.31
N THR A 48 4.13 5.17 2.54
CA THR A 48 3.10 5.63 3.48
C THR A 48 3.63 5.64 4.92
N ALA A 49 4.44 4.66 5.30
CA ALA A 49 5.08 4.59 6.62
C ALA A 49 6.12 5.70 6.83
N ILE A 50 6.92 6.02 5.81
CA ILE A 50 7.86 7.15 5.84
C ILE A 50 7.09 8.46 6.00
N TRP A 51 6.02 8.64 5.22
CA TRP A 51 5.17 9.82 5.29
C TRP A 51 4.54 9.97 6.68
N ALA A 52 4.01 8.87 7.22
CA ALA A 52 3.48 8.83 8.59
C ALA A 52 4.56 9.16 9.61
N GLY A 53 5.78 8.63 9.49
CA GLY A 53 6.90 8.93 10.37
C GLY A 53 7.34 10.40 10.34
N PHE A 54 7.15 11.09 9.21
CA PHE A 54 7.43 12.52 9.09
C PHE A 54 6.31 13.38 9.68
N VAL A 55 5.05 12.96 9.51
CA VAL A 55 3.86 13.67 10.03
C VAL A 55 3.66 13.46 11.52
N LEU A 56 3.93 12.27 12.03
CA LEU A 56 3.73 11.88 13.42
C LEU A 56 4.36 12.85 14.43
N PRO A 57 5.63 13.30 14.31
CA PRO A 57 6.21 14.25 15.26
C PRO A 57 5.55 15.63 15.19
N TRP A 58 4.97 16.02 14.06
CA TRP A 58 4.20 17.27 13.94
C TRP A 58 2.85 17.15 14.63
N VAL A 59 2.13 16.04 14.41
CA VAL A 59 0.84 15.78 15.06
C VAL A 59 0.99 15.71 16.58
N LEU A 60 2.02 15.01 17.07
CA LEU A 60 2.34 14.91 18.50
C LEU A 60 2.78 16.25 19.12
N ARG A 61 3.16 17.24 18.31
CA ARG A 61 3.52 18.59 18.78
C ARG A 61 2.33 19.54 18.86
N VAL A 62 1.26 19.26 18.12
CA VAL A 62 0.06 20.09 18.02
C VAL A 62 -1.00 19.67 19.05
N ILE A 63 -1.03 18.38 19.41
CA ILE A 63 -1.80 17.82 20.54
C ILE A 63 -1.07 18.12 21.85
#